data_AF-A0A930URZ2-F1
#
_entry.id   AF-A0A930URZ2-F1
#
_cell.length_a   1.000
_cell.length_b   1.000
_cell.length_c   1.000
_cell.angle_alpha   90.00
_cell.angle_beta   90.00
_cell.angle_gamma   90.00
#
_symmetry.space_group_name_H-M   'P 1'
#
loop_
_entity.id
_entity.type
_entity.pdbx_description
1 polymer ?
#
loop_
_entity_poly.entity_id
_entity_poly.type
_entity_poly.pdbx_seq_one_letter_code
_entity_poly.pdbx_strand_id
1 'polypeptide(L)'
;MFARGDGIDVIMEEQGNDTLRFTEVNHDQLWFSRSENDLVIGVIGTQDNIIVNDFYNPQLDHRVENIVAGNKQLSYAQVDNLVNAMSNFAVRVQDKSIYLRITKNN
;
A
#
# COMPACT_ATOMS: atom_id res chain seq x y z
N MET A 1 11.51 9.68 4.52
CA MET A 1 12.26 8.70 3.69
C MET A 1 12.16 7.38 4.41
N PHE A 2 11.93 6.28 3.71
CA PHE A 2 11.69 4.96 4.31
C PHE A 2 12.51 3.88 3.59
N ALA A 3 13.08 2.96 4.34
CA ALA A 3 13.88 1.84 3.88
C ALA A 3 13.46 0.52 4.56
N ARG A 4 14.00 -0.59 4.07
CA ARG A 4 13.77 -1.90 4.67
C ARG A 4 14.44 -1.96 6.05
N GLY A 5 13.73 -2.46 7.06
CA GLY A 5 14.19 -2.51 8.45
C GLY A 5 13.77 -1.32 9.32
N ASP A 6 13.10 -0.32 8.75
CA ASP A 6 12.56 0.82 9.51
C ASP A 6 11.35 0.43 10.38
N GLY A 7 10.73 -0.73 10.13
CA GLY A 7 9.60 -1.23 10.90
C GLY A 7 8.27 -0.64 10.44
N ILE A 8 7.46 -0.18 11.39
CA ILE A 8 6.12 0.36 11.10
C ILE A 8 6.13 1.86 11.39
N ASP A 9 6.03 2.66 10.33
CA ASP A 9 5.96 4.11 10.42
C ASP A 9 4.54 4.61 10.18
N VAL A 10 4.16 5.66 10.91
CA VAL A 10 2.87 6.34 10.78
C VAL A 10 3.10 7.78 10.35
N ILE A 11 2.52 8.16 9.22
CA ILE A 11 2.57 9.51 8.66
C ILE A 11 1.21 10.18 8.91
N MET A 12 1.27 11.39 9.48
CA MET A 12 0.15 12.30 9.61
C MET A 12 0.46 13.53 8.77
N GLU A 13 -0.28 13.70 7.67
CA GLU A 13 -0.18 14.87 6.80
C GLU A 13 -1.24 15.91 7.19
N GLU A 14 -1.03 17.16 6.78
CA GLU A 14 -2.02 18.24 6.96
C GLU A 14 -2.47 18.81 5.62
N GLN A 15 -1.59 19.52 4.91
CA GLN A 15 -1.80 20.07 3.57
C GLN A 15 -0.45 20.25 2.88
N GLY A 16 -0.38 20.08 1.56
CA GLY A 16 0.84 20.36 0.83
C GLY A 16 0.94 19.72 -0.55
N ASN A 17 2.19 19.54 -0.97
CA ASN A 17 2.55 18.76 -2.15
C ASN A 17 3.74 17.89 -1.76
N ASP A 18 3.44 16.89 -0.95
CA ASP A 18 4.42 16.13 -0.21
C ASP A 18 4.88 14.92 -1.02
N THR A 19 6.10 14.48 -0.70
CA THR A 19 6.73 13.34 -1.38
C THR A 19 7.23 12.32 -0.38
N LEU A 20 6.54 11.18 -0.33
CA LEU A 20 7.03 10.00 0.36
C LEU A 20 7.99 9.24 -0.56
N ARG A 21 9.27 9.18 -0.15
CA ARG A 21 10.33 8.49 -0.89
C ARG A 21 10.76 7.22 -0.19
N PHE A 22 10.63 6.10 -0.90
CA PHE A 22 11.23 4.82 -0.56
C PHE A 22 12.66 4.75 -1.11
N THR A 23 13.61 4.39 -0.26
CA THR A 23 15.01 4.15 -0.63
C THR A 23 15.32 2.67 -0.54
N GLU A 24 16.10 2.16 -1.50
CA GLU A 24 16.47 0.74 -1.61
C GLU A 24 15.28 -0.23 -1.77
N VAL A 25 14.09 0.31 -2.03
CA VAL A 25 12.87 -0.44 -2.34
C VAL A 25 12.35 0.03 -3.69
N ASN A 26 12.21 -0.92 -4.62
CA ASN A 26 11.62 -0.68 -5.94
C ASN A 26 10.09 -0.75 -5.89
N HIS A 27 9.45 -0.08 -6.84
CA HIS A 27 7.99 0.01 -6.92
C HIS A 27 7.26 -1.34 -7.04
N ASP A 28 7.93 -2.38 -7.57
CA ASP A 28 7.40 -3.74 -7.72
C ASP A 28 7.56 -4.59 -6.44
N GLN A 29 8.20 -4.03 -5.41
CA GLN A 29 8.34 -4.62 -4.08
C GLN A 29 7.35 -4.04 -3.07
N LEU A 30 6.42 -3.20 -3.51
CA LEU A 30 5.42 -2.56 -2.67
C LEU A 30 4.05 -3.19 -2.86
N TRP A 31 3.33 -3.37 -1.76
CA TRP A 31 1.92 -3.74 -1.73
C TRP A 31 1.11 -2.60 -1.15
N PHE A 32 0.19 -2.06 -1.95
CA PHE A 32 -0.71 -0.99 -1.57
C PHE A 32 -2.06 -1.58 -1.14
N SER A 33 -2.53 -1.18 0.02
CA SER A 33 -3.82 -1.59 0.55
C SER A 33 -4.49 -0.46 1.32
N ARG A 34 -5.80 -0.57 1.51
CA ARG A 34 -6.59 0.38 2.28
C ARG A 34 -7.11 -0.30 3.54
N SER A 35 -6.93 0.38 4.67
CA SER A 35 -7.51 0.00 5.96
C SER A 35 -8.37 1.16 6.44
N GLU A 36 -9.70 1.00 6.45
CA GLU A 36 -10.64 2.10 6.74
C GLU A 36 -10.37 3.36 5.87
N ASN A 37 -9.84 4.44 6.45
CA ASN A 37 -9.46 5.65 5.73
C ASN A 37 -7.97 5.80 5.47
N ASP A 38 -7.16 4.82 5.91
CA ASP A 38 -5.71 4.89 5.83
C ASP A 38 -5.20 4.18 4.58
N LEU A 39 -4.12 4.71 4.02
CA LEU A 39 -3.29 4.02 3.07
C LEU A 39 -2.24 3.22 3.82
N VAL A 40 -2.17 1.91 3.54
CA VAL A 40 -1.13 1.03 4.08
C VAL A 40 -0.24 0.57 2.94
N ILE A 41 1.05 0.86 3.04
CA ILE A 41 2.08 0.48 2.08
C ILE A 41 3.02 -0.52 2.73
N GLY A 42 2.88 -1.79 2.38
CA GLY A 42 3.74 -2.86 2.87
C GLY A 42 4.91 -3.13 1.92
N VAL A 43 6.08 -3.42 2.49
CA VAL A 43 7.21 -3.94 1.71
C VAL A 43 7.11 -5.47 1.62
N ILE A 44 6.96 -5.99 0.40
CA ILE A 44 6.78 -7.42 0.15
C ILE A 44 7.96 -8.22 0.71
N GLY A 45 7.65 -9.31 1.41
CA GLY A 45 8.62 -10.21 2.04
C GLY A 45 9.14 -9.74 3.39
N THR A 46 8.62 -8.64 3.95
CA THR A 46 8.99 -8.11 5.28
C THR A 46 7.76 -7.76 6.11
N GLN A 47 7.99 -7.34 7.36
CA GLN A 47 6.97 -6.76 8.25
C GLN A 47 6.96 -5.23 8.19
N ASP A 48 7.80 -4.64 7.36
CA ASP A 48 7.93 -3.19 7.20
C ASP A 48 6.68 -2.61 6.53
N ASN A 49 6.11 -1.57 7.15
CA ASN A 49 4.92 -0.91 6.67
C ASN A 49 5.00 0.60 6.89
N ILE A 50 4.36 1.34 5.98
CA ILE A 50 4.03 2.74 6.19
C ILE A 50 2.51 2.86 6.22
N ILE A 51 1.99 3.57 7.20
CA ILE A 51 0.58 3.92 7.34
C ILE A 51 0.46 5.42 7.14
N VAL A 52 -0.26 5.86 6.12
CA VAL A 52 -0.62 7.28 5.94
C VAL A 52 -2.05 7.44 6.43
N ASN A 53 -2.20 8.11 7.58
CA ASN A 53 -3.50 8.29 8.22
C ASN A 53 -4.42 9.17 7.40
N ASP A 54 -5.71 8.83 7.38
CA ASP A 54 -6.75 9.64 6.76
C ASP A 54 -6.53 9.96 5.26
N PHE A 55 -5.68 9.18 4.58
CA PHE A 55 -5.35 9.36 3.16
C PHE A 55 -6.59 9.37 2.24
N TYR A 56 -7.65 8.66 2.64
CA TYR A 56 -8.92 8.58 1.91
C TYR A 56 -10.04 9.43 2.52
N ASN A 57 -9.75 10.25 3.53
CA ASN A 57 -10.74 11.09 4.19
C ASN A 57 -11.07 12.31 3.32
N PRO A 58 -12.29 12.44 2.75
CA PRO A 58 -12.60 13.52 1.82
C PRO A 58 -12.78 14.89 2.49
N GLN A 59 -12.85 14.94 3.83
CA GLN A 59 -12.96 16.18 4.60
C GLN A 59 -11.59 16.76 4.99
N LEU A 60 -10.51 15.98 4.85
CA LEU A 60 -9.16 16.33 5.26
C LEU A 60 -8.24 16.25 4.02
N ASP A 61 -7.23 17.13 3.92
CA ASP A 61 -6.26 17.08 2.82
C ASP A 61 -4.97 16.38 3.24
N HIS A 62 -5.11 15.29 4.01
CA HIS A 62 -4.01 14.53 4.63
C HIS A 62 -3.35 13.54 3.66
N ARG A 63 -3.36 13.86 2.37
CA ARG A 63 -2.75 12.99 1.36
C ARG A 63 -1.28 13.31 1.24
N VAL A 64 -0.52 12.28 0.89
CA VAL A 64 0.78 12.47 0.26
C VAL A 64 0.56 12.44 -1.25
N GLU A 65 0.92 13.52 -1.94
CA GLU A 65 0.63 13.70 -3.37
C GLU A 65 1.48 12.79 -4.25
N ASN A 66 2.72 12.53 -3.81
CA ASN A 66 3.71 11.80 -4.60
C ASN A 66 4.34 10.68 -3.78
N ILE A 67 4.25 9.46 -4.29
CA ILE A 67 4.98 8.33 -3.74
C ILE A 67 6.06 7.92 -4.73
N VAL A 68 7.32 7.94 -4.31
CA VAL A 68 8.47 7.61 -5.16
C VAL A 68 9.15 6.35 -4.67
N ALA A 69 9.29 5.37 -5.57
CA ALA A 69 9.98 4.11 -5.31
C ALA A 69 10.79 3.68 -6.55
N GLY A 70 12.10 3.51 -6.38
CA GLY A 70 13.03 3.31 -7.48
C GLY A 70 12.94 4.45 -8.51
N ASN A 71 12.61 4.11 -9.76
CA ASN A 71 12.45 5.05 -10.87
C ASN A 71 11.00 5.50 -11.13
N LYS A 72 10.04 5.14 -10.27
CA LYS A 72 8.63 5.52 -10.43
C LYS A 72 8.22 6.56 -9.41
N GLN A 73 7.43 7.52 -9.88
CA GLN A 73 6.61 8.42 -9.08
C GLN A 73 5.15 8.09 -9.35
N LEU A 74 4.39 7.86 -8.28
CA LEU A 74 2.98 7.51 -8.30
C LEU A 74 2.19 8.69 -7.73
N SER A 75 1.18 9.14 -8.45
CA SER A 75 0.17 10.08 -7.95
C SER A 75 -0.90 9.36 -7.13
N TYR A 76 -1.69 10.12 -6.37
CA TYR A 76 -2.89 9.63 -5.69
C TYR A 76 -3.74 8.69 -6.55
N ALA A 77 -4.09 9.09 -7.77
CA ALA A 77 -4.96 8.29 -8.64
C ALA A 77 -4.29 6.96 -9.06
N GLN A 78 -2.96 6.95 -9.22
CA GLN A 78 -2.23 5.72 -9.53
C GLN A 78 -2.18 4.79 -8.32
N VAL A 79 -2.00 5.34 -7.12
CA VAL A 79 -2.04 4.60 -5.86
C VAL A 79 -3.43 3.98 -5.65
N ASP A 80 -4.50 4.74 -5.86
CA ASP A 80 -5.87 4.24 -5.73
C ASP A 80 -6.17 3.10 -6.73
N ASN A 81 -5.72 3.23 -7.98
CA ASN A 81 -5.82 2.15 -8.97
C ASN A 81 -5.08 0.89 -8.53
N LEU A 82 -3.89 1.04 -7.93
CA LEU A 82 -3.11 -0.09 -7.41
C LEU A 82 -3.81 -0.75 -6.21
N VAL A 83 -4.34 0.03 -5.27
CA VAL A 83 -5.13 -0.48 -4.14
C VAL A 83 -6.32 -1.30 -4.64
N ASN A 84 -7.07 -0.78 -5.62
CA ASN A 84 -8.20 -1.49 -6.22
C ASN A 84 -7.77 -2.79 -6.93
N ALA A 85 -6.66 -2.77 -7.68
CA ALA A 85 -6.14 -3.95 -8.35
C ALA A 85 -5.63 -5.02 -7.36
N MET A 86 -4.91 -4.60 -6.33
CA MET A 86 -4.30 -5.47 -5.32
C MET A 86 -5.36 -6.09 -4.39
N SER A 87 -6.40 -5.33 -4.01
CA SER A 87 -7.56 -5.86 -3.29
C SER A 87 -8.25 -6.98 -4.08
N ASN A 88 -8.52 -6.75 -5.37
CA ASN A 88 -9.10 -7.77 -6.25
C ASN A 88 -8.20 -9.02 -6.40
N PHE A 89 -6.88 -8.83 -6.43
CA PHE A 89 -5.94 -9.94 -6.45
C PHE A 89 -6.01 -10.76 -5.15
N ALA A 90 -6.02 -10.10 -3.99
CA ALA A 90 -6.11 -10.76 -2.69
C ALA A 90 -7.40 -11.59 -2.54
N VAL A 91 -8.55 -11.04 -2.94
CA VAL A 91 -9.84 -11.76 -2.94
C VAL A 91 -9.76 -13.02 -3.81
N ARG A 92 -9.21 -12.91 -5.02
CA ARG A 92 -9.08 -14.05 -5.96
C ARG A 92 -8.12 -15.14 -5.46
N VAL A 93 -7.09 -14.79 -4.70
CA VAL A 93 -6.18 -15.77 -4.07
C VAL A 93 -6.89 -16.50 -2.92
N GLN A 94 -7.71 -15.78 -2.14
CA GLN A 94 -8.49 -16.36 -1.06
C GLN A 94 -9.56 -17.34 -1.60
N ASP A 95 -10.27 -16.97 -2.68
CA ASP A 95 -11.23 -17.87 -3.34
C ASP A 95 -10.55 -19.14 -3.88
N LYS A 96 -9.40 -19.02 -4.54
CA LYS A 96 -8.63 -20.19 -5.03
C LYS A 96 -8.19 -21.13 -3.91
N SER A 97 -7.94 -20.60 -2.71
CA SER A 97 -7.57 -21.40 -1.53
C SER A 97 -8.73 -22.23 -0.98
N ILE A 98 -9.99 -21.83 -1.26
CA ILE A 98 -11.19 -22.59 -0.90
C ILE A 98 -11.34 -23.81 -1.83
N TYR A 99 -11.07 -23.66 -3.13
CA TYR A 99 -11.16 -24.78 -4.09
C TYR A 99 -10.15 -25.91 -3.81
N LEU A 100 -8.95 -25.59 -3.32
CA LEU A 100 -7.93 -26.59 -2.97
C LEU A 100 -8.28 -27.43 -1.72
N ARG A 101 -9.21 -26.98 -0.88
CA ARG A 101 -9.65 -27.70 0.33
C ARG A 101 -10.72 -28.76 0.04
N ILE A 102 -11.44 -28.67 -1.08
CA ILE A 102 -12.56 -29.58 -1.40
C ILE A 102 -12.07 -30.84 -2.14
N THR A 103 -10.97 -30.77 -2.90
CA THR A 103 -10.47 -31.90 -3.71
C THR A 103 -9.50 -32.85 -3.01
N LYS A 104 -9.14 -32.62 -1.74
CA LYS A 104 -8.18 -33.49 -1.01
C LYS A 104 -8.82 -34.51 -0.06
N ASN A 105 -10.15 -34.58 0.03
CA ASN A 105 -10.86 -35.57 0.81
C ASN A 105 -11.53 -36.59 -0.12
N ASN A 106 -10.73 -37.47 -0.73
CA ASN A 106 -11.17 -38.73 -1.32
C ASN A 106 -10.14 -39.81 -0.95
#